data_AF-A0A8J1IU87-F1
#
_entry.id   AF-A0A8J1IU87-F1
#
_cell.length_a   1.000
_cell.length_b   1.000
_cell.length_c   1.000
_cell.angle_alpha   90.00
_cell.angle_beta   90.00
_cell.angle_gamma   90.00
#
_symmetry.space_group_name_H-M   'P 1'
#
loop_
_entity.id
_entity.type
_entity.pdbx_description
1 polymer ?
#
loop_
_entity_poly.entity_id
_entity_poly.type
_entity_poly.pdbx_seq_one_letter_code
_entity_poly.pdbx_strand_id
1 'polypeptide(L)'
;MATNILPFFSGQSVVYEEPIYFRCRSTEMVDLLQALLKKDQHQRLGTTGKIREHPFYGSIDWVKLEERTVTSPFMPMVCSFEDFSDSTGESSSFVSVPSEDDSNNTVLEGFSFLDPSGQE
;
A
#
# COMPACT_ATOMS: atom_id res chain seq x y z
N MET A 1 -6.34 5.22 7.60
CA MET A 1 -5.52 6.46 7.56
C MET A 1 -6.33 7.71 7.90
N ALA A 2 -7.31 8.14 7.08
CA ALA A 2 -8.01 9.41 7.31
C ALA A 2 -9.04 9.41 8.47
N THR A 3 -9.94 8.43 8.48
CA THR A 3 -11.07 8.36 9.44
C THR A 3 -10.81 7.40 10.60
N ASN A 4 -9.78 6.55 10.47
CA ASN A 4 -9.49 5.42 11.35
C ASN A 4 -10.68 4.42 11.50
N ILE A 5 -11.61 4.44 10.53
CA ILE A 5 -12.79 3.59 10.49
C ILE A 5 -12.97 3.14 9.04
N LEU A 6 -13.40 1.89 8.84
CA LEU A 6 -13.69 1.39 7.51
C LEU A 6 -14.86 2.18 6.89
N PRO A 7 -14.77 2.56 5.60
CA PRO A 7 -15.86 3.26 4.92
C PRO A 7 -17.10 2.37 4.70
N PHE A 8 -16.94 1.05 4.78
CA PHE A 8 -18.00 0.05 4.65
C PHE A 8 -17.85 -1.01 5.75
N PHE A 9 -18.98 -1.45 6.32
CA PHE A 9 -18.99 -2.40 7.46
C PHE A 9 -19.35 -3.83 7.06
N SER A 10 -19.72 -4.08 5.80
CA SER A 10 -20.01 -5.43 5.28
C SER A 10 -19.71 -5.54 3.78
N GLY A 11 -19.56 -6.77 3.27
CA GLY A 11 -19.33 -6.99 1.84
C GLY A 11 -20.50 -6.53 0.94
N GLN A 12 -21.74 -6.61 1.45
CA GLN A 12 -22.93 -6.10 0.73
C GLN A 12 -22.96 -4.56 0.71
N SER A 13 -22.48 -3.92 1.78
CA SER A 13 -22.35 -2.46 1.91
C SER A 13 -21.44 -1.87 0.82
N VAL A 14 -20.39 -2.60 0.42
CA VAL A 14 -19.48 -2.18 -0.66
C VAL A 14 -20.19 -2.06 -2.02
N VAL A 15 -21.29 -2.78 -2.26
CA VAL A 15 -22.00 -2.73 -3.54
C VAL A 15 -23.12 -1.69 -3.51
N TYR A 16 -23.94 -1.71 -2.45
CA TYR A 16 -25.22 -0.98 -2.44
C TYR A 16 -25.23 0.26 -1.55
N GLU A 17 -24.37 0.32 -0.55
CA GLU A 17 -24.39 1.39 0.45
C GLU A 17 -23.38 2.49 0.10
N GLU A 18 -23.71 3.71 0.51
CA GLU A 18 -22.80 4.84 0.39
C GLU A 18 -21.69 4.75 1.44
N PRO A 19 -20.47 5.21 1.10
CA PRO A 19 -19.36 5.18 2.05
C PRO A 19 -19.60 6.17 3.18
N ILE A 20 -19.19 5.79 4.37
CA ILE A 20 -19.31 6.64 5.54
C ILE A 20 -18.07 7.53 5.68
N TYR A 21 -18.25 8.85 5.61
CA TYR A 21 -17.16 9.85 5.64
C TYR A 21 -16.98 10.54 7.01
N PHE A 22 -17.57 10.00 8.10
CA PHE A 22 -17.57 10.63 9.42
C PHE A 22 -16.17 11.11 9.84
N ARG A 23 -16.08 12.41 10.20
CA ARG A 23 -14.90 13.13 10.71
C ARG A 23 -13.86 13.66 9.70
N CYS A 24 -14.12 13.63 8.39
CA CYS A 24 -13.26 14.36 7.46
C CYS A 24 -13.43 15.88 7.62
N ARG A 25 -12.38 16.60 8.04
CA ARG A 25 -12.44 18.06 8.32
C ARG A 25 -12.18 18.94 7.10
N SER A 26 -11.49 18.45 6.08
CA SER A 26 -11.27 19.19 4.84
C SER A 26 -12.31 18.80 3.79
N THR A 27 -12.89 19.82 3.15
CA THR A 27 -13.81 19.67 2.02
C THR A 27 -13.14 18.92 0.87
N GLU A 28 -11.87 19.23 0.61
CA GLU A 28 -11.04 18.60 -0.42
C GLU A 28 -10.80 17.10 -0.15
N MET A 29 -10.72 16.68 1.12
CA MET A 29 -10.59 15.25 1.45
C MET A 29 -11.89 14.52 1.18
N VAL A 30 -13.04 15.10 1.56
CA VAL A 30 -14.34 14.49 1.31
C VAL A 30 -14.57 14.35 -0.20
N ASP A 31 -14.26 15.40 -0.96
CA ASP A 31 -14.36 15.40 -2.42
C ASP A 31 -13.48 14.32 -3.06
N LEU A 32 -12.21 14.21 -2.62
CA LEU A 32 -11.30 13.16 -3.08
C LEU A 32 -11.87 11.76 -2.81
N LEU A 33 -12.33 11.51 -1.58
CA LEU A 33 -12.86 10.21 -1.17
C LEU A 33 -14.13 9.87 -1.97
N GLN A 34 -15.00 10.84 -2.22
CA GLN A 34 -16.19 10.64 -3.07
C GLN A 34 -15.80 10.29 -4.51
N ALA A 35 -14.82 10.99 -5.08
CA ALA A 35 -14.36 10.75 -6.45
C ALA A 35 -13.68 9.38 -6.62
N LEU A 36 -12.96 8.91 -5.59
CA LEU A 36 -12.30 7.59 -5.57
C LEU A 36 -13.26 6.44 -5.28
N LEU A 37 -14.27 6.65 -4.43
CA LEU A 37 -15.21 5.61 -4.00
C LEU A 37 -16.47 5.54 -4.88
N LYS A 38 -16.45 6.17 -6.07
CA LYS A 38 -17.50 5.98 -7.07
C LYS A 38 -17.63 4.51 -7.48
N LYS A 39 -18.86 4.00 -7.45
CA LYS A 39 -19.19 2.61 -7.80
C LYS A 39 -18.88 2.33 -9.27
N ASP A 40 -19.28 3.24 -10.16
CA ASP A 40 -18.95 3.17 -11.58
C ASP A 40 -17.45 3.42 -11.80
N GLN A 41 -16.76 2.41 -12.35
CA GLN A 41 -15.33 2.46 -12.65
C GLN A 41 -14.97 3.55 -13.67
N HIS A 42 -15.86 3.86 -14.62
CA HIS A 42 -15.60 4.85 -15.68
C HIS A 42 -15.74 6.28 -15.19
N GLN A 43 -16.41 6.48 -14.06
CA GLN A 43 -16.53 7.78 -13.41
C GLN A 43 -15.55 7.94 -12.24
N ARG A 44 -14.83 6.86 -11.88
CA ARG A 44 -13.90 6.82 -10.77
C ARG A 44 -12.62 7.59 -11.09
N LEU A 45 -12.21 8.44 -10.16
CA LEU A 45 -10.95 9.17 -10.26
C LEU A 45 -9.78 8.19 -10.36
N GLY A 46 -8.87 8.45 -11.31
CA GLY A 46 -7.73 7.57 -11.61
C GLY A 46 -7.97 6.64 -12.80
N THR A 47 -9.22 6.23 -13.04
CA THR A 47 -9.63 5.69 -14.36
C THR A 47 -9.90 6.84 -15.31
N THR A 48 -10.62 7.85 -14.81
CA THR A 48 -10.95 9.06 -15.53
C THR A 48 -10.36 10.25 -14.77
N GLY A 49 -9.52 11.03 -15.44
CA GLY A 49 -8.82 12.16 -14.84
C GLY A 49 -7.57 11.75 -14.04
N LYS A 50 -6.75 12.76 -13.72
CA LYS A 50 -5.47 12.57 -13.04
C LYS A 50 -5.61 12.81 -11.54
N ILE A 51 -5.37 11.77 -10.75
CA ILE A 51 -5.38 11.87 -9.28
C ILE A 51 -4.40 12.91 -8.75
N ARG A 52 -3.26 13.09 -9.43
CA ARG A 52 -2.19 14.03 -9.04
C ARG A 52 -2.60 15.50 -9.10
N GLU A 53 -3.62 15.83 -9.89
CA GLU A 53 -4.09 17.21 -10.10
C GLU A 53 -5.23 17.59 -9.13
N HIS A 54 -5.67 16.67 -8.26
CA HIS A 54 -6.74 16.94 -7.30
C HIS A 54 -6.32 18.00 -6.27
N PRO A 55 -7.19 18.96 -5.87
CA PRO A 55 -6.85 20.02 -4.92
C PRO A 55 -6.27 19.53 -3.60
N PHE A 56 -6.75 18.38 -3.10
CA PHE A 56 -6.20 17.70 -1.92
C PHE A 56 -4.68 17.47 -1.98
N TYR A 57 -4.13 17.22 -3.17
CA TYR A 57 -2.70 17.02 -3.40
C TYR A 57 -1.99 18.27 -3.94
N GLY A 58 -2.64 19.43 -3.95
CA GLY A 58 -2.08 20.67 -4.52
C GLY A 58 -0.82 21.17 -3.80
N SER A 59 -0.59 20.75 -2.55
CA SER A 59 0.64 21.05 -1.79
C SER A 59 1.82 20.13 -2.12
N ILE A 60 1.61 19.05 -2.89
CA ILE A 60 2.64 18.05 -3.19
C ILE A 60 3.37 18.42 -4.48
N ASP A 61 4.69 18.55 -4.37
CA ASP A 61 5.59 18.56 -5.52
C ASP A 61 5.91 17.12 -5.94
N TRP A 62 5.23 16.64 -6.98
CA TRP A 62 5.35 15.25 -7.45
C TRP A 62 6.74 14.90 -7.98
N VAL A 63 7.47 15.87 -8.54
CA VAL A 63 8.83 15.65 -9.06
C VAL A 63 9.77 15.40 -7.90
N LYS A 64 9.74 16.27 -6.89
CA LYS A 64 10.57 16.10 -5.68
C LYS A 64 10.22 14.84 -4.89
N LEU A 65 8.93 14.48 -4.86
CA LEU A 65 8.48 13.27 -4.19
C LEU A 65 9.06 12.00 -4.86
N GLU A 66 9.06 11.96 -6.20
CA GLU A 66 9.60 10.85 -6.99
C GLU A 66 11.13 10.77 -6.88
N GLU A 67 11.82 11.91 -6.83
CA GLU A 67 13.26 12.02 -6.56
C GLU A 67 13.63 11.74 -5.09
N ARG A 68 12.67 11.44 -4.22
CA ARG A 68 12.85 11.19 -2.77
C ARG A 68 13.51 12.36 -2.02
N THR A 69 13.35 13.59 -2.53
CA THR A 69 13.90 14.81 -1.91
C THR A 69 12.93 15.45 -0.91
N VAL A 70 11.67 15.01 -0.88
CA VAL A 70 10.69 15.42 0.14
C VAL A 70 10.93 14.66 1.44
N THR A 71 11.09 15.38 2.55
CA THR A 71 11.23 14.77 3.88
C THR A 71 9.93 14.08 4.30
N SER A 72 10.02 12.81 4.71
CA SER A 72 8.87 12.09 5.27
C SER A 72 8.38 12.80 6.54
N PRO A 73 7.05 12.99 6.70
CA PRO A 73 6.49 13.58 7.92
C PRO A 73 6.64 12.68 9.15
N PHE A 74 6.88 11.38 8.93
CA PHE A 74 7.15 10.42 9.98
C PHE A 74 8.42 9.64 9.64
N MET A 75 9.44 9.80 10.48
CA MET A 75 10.66 9.00 10.42
C MET A 75 10.55 7.96 11.54
N PRO A 76 10.38 6.66 11.22
CA PRO A 76 10.40 5.62 12.25
C PRO A 76 11.77 5.61 12.94
N MET A 77 11.79 5.36 14.25
CA MET A 77 13.06 5.11 14.93
C MET A 77 13.64 3.80 14.39
N VAL A 78 14.85 3.88 13.85
CA VAL A 78 15.58 2.70 13.37
C VAL A 78 16.32 2.13 14.58
N CYS A 79 15.78 1.05 15.14
CA CYS A 79 16.55 0.14 15.99
C CYS A 79 17.63 -0.51 15.12
N SER A 80 18.84 -0.71 15.64
CA SER A 80 19.97 -1.18 14.83
C SER A 80 19.67 -2.55 14.22
N PHE A 81 20.42 -2.97 13.20
CA PHE A 81 20.26 -4.31 12.61
C PHE A 81 20.35 -5.42 13.66
N GLU A 82 21.11 -5.19 14.75
CA GLU A 82 21.21 -6.11 15.88
C GLU A 82 19.94 -6.20 16.74
N ASP A 83 19.10 -5.15 16.78
CA ASP A 83 17.87 -5.12 17.59
C ASP A 83 16.73 -5.96 16.98
N PHE A 84 16.89 -6.44 15.74
CA PHE A 84 15.99 -7.44 15.16
C PHE A 84 16.32 -8.87 15.61
N SER A 85 17.36 -9.07 16.43
CA SER A 85 17.58 -10.35 17.10
C SER A 85 16.63 -10.50 18.28
N ASP A 86 15.53 -11.23 18.06
CA ASP A 86 14.68 -11.86 19.08
C ASP A 86 14.32 -11.02 20.32
N SER A 87 13.22 -10.27 20.26
CA SER A 87 12.50 -9.83 21.48
C SER A 87 11.02 -10.25 21.53
N THR A 88 10.60 -11.13 20.63
CA THR A 88 9.44 -11.99 20.85
C THR A 88 9.93 -13.40 20.57
N GLY A 89 10.09 -14.21 21.62
CA GLY A 89 10.59 -15.59 21.60
C GLY A 89 9.68 -16.59 20.88
N GLU A 90 9.13 -16.17 19.76
CA GLU A 90 8.47 -16.97 18.75
C GLU A 90 9.30 -16.79 17.47
N SER A 91 10.49 -17.38 17.49
CA SER A 91 11.22 -17.69 16.27
C SER A 91 10.22 -18.24 15.27
N SER A 92 10.15 -17.64 14.08
CA SER A 92 9.28 -18.09 12.99
C SER A 92 9.62 -19.52 12.62
N SER A 93 8.99 -20.47 13.32
CA SER A 93 8.92 -21.88 12.98
C SER A 93 8.19 -22.11 11.66
N PHE A 94 7.64 -21.05 11.05
CA PHE A 94 7.05 -21.02 9.73
C PHE A 94 8.00 -21.51 8.62
N VAL A 95 9.32 -21.39 8.80
CA VAL A 95 10.32 -21.90 7.85
C VAL A 95 10.97 -23.18 8.36
N SER A 96 10.15 -24.21 8.55
CA SER A 96 10.62 -25.58 8.43
C SER A 96 10.24 -26.06 7.04
N VAL A 97 11.20 -26.08 6.12
CA VAL A 97 11.01 -26.70 4.79
C VAL A 97 10.86 -28.20 5.01
N PRO A 98 9.71 -28.83 4.70
CA PRO A 98 9.68 -30.28 4.61
C PRO A 98 10.57 -30.69 3.44
N SER A 99 11.57 -31.55 3.69
CA SER A 99 12.33 -32.20 2.62
C SER A 99 11.40 -33.15 1.86
N GLU A 100 10.70 -32.63 0.85
CA GLU A 100 10.03 -33.48 -0.14
C GLU A 100 10.98 -33.68 -1.33
N ASP A 101 11.31 -34.95 -1.55
CA ASP A 101 12.07 -35.46 -2.69
C ASP A 101 11.20 -35.38 -3.95
N ASP A 102 11.13 -34.18 -4.55
CA ASP A 102 10.35 -33.96 -5.77
C ASP A 102 11.25 -34.03 -7.01
N SER A 103 11.26 -35.21 -7.63
CA SER A 103 11.98 -35.56 -8.87
C SER A 103 11.39 -34.90 -10.14
N ASN A 104 10.88 -33.69 -10.03
CA ASN A 104 10.29 -32.88 -11.11
C ASN A 104 10.73 -31.41 -10.97
N ASN A 105 12.05 -31.20 -10.92
CA ASN A 105 12.71 -29.89 -10.74
C ASN A 105 12.60 -28.94 -11.96
N THR A 106 11.55 -29.07 -12.78
CA THR A 106 11.28 -28.25 -13.96
C THR A 106 10.27 -27.12 -13.70
N VAL A 107 9.80 -26.93 -12.47
CA VAL A 107 8.54 -26.22 -12.20
C VAL A 107 8.64 -24.68 -12.11
N LEU A 108 9.81 -24.05 -12.17
CA LEU A 108 9.91 -22.57 -12.03
C LEU A 108 10.87 -21.91 -13.04
N GLU A 109 10.67 -22.18 -14.32
CA GLU A 109 11.31 -21.43 -15.40
C GLU A 109 10.88 -19.94 -15.33
N GLY A 110 11.83 -19.01 -15.21
CA GLY A 110 11.57 -17.57 -15.08
C GLY A 110 11.66 -16.97 -13.67
N PHE A 111 11.98 -17.77 -12.65
CA PHE A 111 12.20 -17.29 -11.28
C PHE A 111 13.68 -16.97 -10.96
N SER A 112 14.56 -17.04 -11.95
CA SER A 112 16.01 -16.78 -11.82
C SER A 112 16.40 -15.32 -12.10
N PHE A 113 15.47 -14.38 -12.03
CA PHE A 113 15.80 -12.96 -12.19
C PHE A 113 16.79 -12.52 -11.09
N LEU A 114 17.96 -12.05 -11.51
CA LEU A 114 18.94 -11.41 -10.64
C LEU A 114 19.02 -9.95 -11.02
N ASP A 115 19.00 -9.07 -10.02
CA ASP A 115 19.26 -7.65 -10.25
C ASP A 115 20.72 -7.48 -10.72
N PRO A 116 20.96 -6.83 -11.87
CA PRO A 116 22.32 -6.59 -12.35
C PRO A 116 23.18 -5.77 -11.39
N SER A 117 22.59 -5.02 -10.45
CA SER A 117 23.34 -4.32 -9.40
C SER A 117 24.01 -5.24 -8.38
N GLY A 118 23.64 -6.53 -8.36
CA GLY A 118 24.21 -7.55 -7.48
C GLY A 118 25.28 -8.43 -8.12
N GLN A 119 25.64 -8.19 -9.39
CA GLN A 119 26.74 -8.87 -10.08
C GLN A 119 27.98 -7.97 -10.05
N GLU A 120 28.75 -8.02 -8.95
CA GLU A 120 30.14 -7.54 -8.89
C GLU A 120 31.13 -8.65 -9.23
#